data_AF-A0A7S0H7P1-F1
#
_entry.id   AF-A0A7S0H7P1-F1
#
_cell.length_a   1.000
_cell.length_b   1.000
_cell.length_c   1.000
_cell.angle_alpha   90.00
_cell.angle_beta   90.00
_cell.angle_gamma   90.00
#
_symmetry.space_group_name_H-M   'P 1'
#
loop_
_entity.id
_entity.type
_entity.pdbx_description
1 polymer ?
#
loop_
_entity_poly.entity_id
_entity_poly.type
_entity_poly.pdbx_seq_one_letter_code
_entity_poly.pdbx_strand_id
1 'polypeptide(L)'
;ANEILSLKTTLVGSKDEEYEKNIYKLKAATATVLLALLECVDSSYIPERMLASLNADNLIDNMNLLLRTYNPSRLRNLKALHDREKTQLCIPKHLDHSFWDLPQTLDDNEQDEEAETIAQHYYITYITLAEFDKSNTLHERCTEERIWDIENLRRKVGVIEISRKGVLEKAYFIIPEICKYLTEASKKRFVYSVRRTNLQAQLTGFTESMEMFYEEMKYQRVLNQKPLLRFFRLSDH
;
A
#
# COMPACT_ATOMS: atom_id res chain seq x y z
N ALA A 1 38.11 29.89 4.09
CA ALA A 1 37.08 29.79 5.15
C ALA A 1 35.75 29.23 4.61
N ASN A 2 35.26 29.69 3.45
CA ASN A 2 33.99 29.23 2.86
C ASN A 2 33.99 27.77 2.35
N GLU A 3 35.12 27.24 1.88
CA GLU A 3 35.20 25.84 1.40
C GLU A 3 35.11 24.79 2.53
N ILE A 4 35.68 25.07 3.70
CA ILE A 4 35.64 24.15 4.85
C ILE A 4 34.23 24.09 5.47
N LEU A 5 33.51 25.21 5.48
CA LEU A 5 32.10 25.26 5.87
C LEU A 5 31.23 24.49 4.86
N SER A 6 31.45 24.68 3.55
CA SER A 6 30.73 23.93 2.51
C SER A 6 30.95 22.40 2.60
N LEU A 7 32.19 21.97 2.83
CA LEU A 7 32.57 20.56 3.01
C LEU A 7 32.00 19.95 4.30
N LYS A 8 31.95 20.71 5.40
CA LYS A 8 31.28 20.26 6.64
C LYS A 8 29.77 20.14 6.46
N THR A 9 29.13 21.06 5.76
CA THR A 9 27.67 21.00 5.52
C THR A 9 27.30 19.83 4.60
N THR A 10 28.12 19.53 3.58
CA THR A 10 27.91 18.35 2.71
C THR A 10 28.19 17.02 3.43
N LEU A 11 29.19 16.94 4.30
CA LEU A 11 29.45 15.73 5.11
C LEU A 11 28.38 15.48 6.17
N VAL A 12 27.77 16.53 6.74
CA VAL A 12 26.68 16.42 7.70
C VAL A 12 25.38 16.01 6.99
N GLY A 13 25.05 16.65 5.86
CA GLY A 13 23.90 16.26 5.03
C GLY A 13 23.97 14.81 4.55
N SER A 14 25.14 14.34 4.12
CA SER A 14 25.35 12.96 3.69
C SER A 14 25.15 11.92 4.82
N LYS A 15 25.44 12.28 6.07
CA LYS A 15 25.23 11.38 7.21
C LYS A 15 23.76 11.35 7.63
N ASP A 16 23.11 12.50 7.66
CA ASP A 16 21.69 12.59 8.04
C ASP A 16 20.80 11.86 7.02
N GLU A 17 21.11 11.96 5.73
CA GLU A 17 20.45 11.17 4.67
C GLU A 17 20.66 9.65 4.85
N GLU A 18 21.88 9.23 5.22
CA GLU A 18 22.18 7.82 5.49
C GLU A 18 21.41 7.30 6.73
N TYR A 19 21.30 8.12 7.79
CA TYR A 19 20.51 7.78 8.97
C TYR A 19 19.03 7.62 8.66
N GLU A 20 18.44 8.56 7.92
CA GLU A 20 17.05 8.48 7.48
C GLU A 20 16.79 7.20 6.68
N LYS A 21 17.66 6.88 5.72
CA LYS A 21 17.57 5.63 4.96
C LYS A 21 17.64 4.38 5.84
N ASN A 22 18.51 4.38 6.85
CA ASN A 22 18.62 3.26 7.79
C ASN A 22 17.37 3.14 8.68
N ILE A 23 16.73 4.26 9.04
CA ILE A 23 15.45 4.27 9.75
C ILE A 23 14.35 3.64 8.90
N TYR A 24 14.27 3.96 7.61
CA TYR A 24 13.29 3.34 6.70
C TYR A 24 13.50 1.83 6.57
N LYS A 25 14.75 1.39 6.41
CA LYS A 25 15.06 -0.04 6.38
C LYS A 25 14.66 -0.75 7.66
N LEU A 26 14.91 -0.13 8.83
CA LEU A 26 14.50 -0.69 10.11
C LEU A 26 12.98 -0.77 10.23
N LYS A 27 12.25 0.26 9.80
CA LYS A 27 10.78 0.28 9.74
C LYS A 27 10.26 -0.84 8.83
N ALA A 28 10.82 -0.99 7.63
CA ALA A 28 10.46 -2.05 6.69
C ALA A 28 10.68 -3.44 7.29
N ALA A 29 11.87 -3.71 7.83
CA ALA A 29 12.19 -4.98 8.46
C ALA A 29 11.26 -5.30 9.64
N THR A 30 10.97 -4.30 10.48
CA THR A 30 10.06 -4.45 11.62
C THR A 30 8.64 -4.77 11.15
N ALA A 31 8.13 -4.06 10.14
CA ALA A 31 6.80 -4.29 9.59
C ALA A 31 6.67 -5.73 9.03
N THR A 32 7.70 -6.20 8.31
CA THR A 32 7.75 -7.58 7.81
C THR A 32 7.74 -8.61 8.94
N VAL A 33 8.48 -8.37 10.04
CA VAL A 33 8.48 -9.26 11.20
C VAL A 33 7.09 -9.29 11.86
N LEU A 34 6.43 -8.14 12.02
CA LEU A 34 5.08 -8.07 12.58
C LEU A 34 4.08 -8.85 11.72
N LEU A 35 4.17 -8.73 10.39
CA LEU A 35 3.33 -9.50 9.48
C LEU A 35 3.61 -10.99 9.55
N ALA A 36 4.88 -11.41 9.64
CA ALA A 36 5.24 -12.81 9.77
C ALA A 36 4.72 -13.43 11.07
N LEU A 37 4.63 -12.65 12.16
CA LEU A 37 4.01 -13.09 13.41
C LEU A 37 2.49 -13.21 13.33
N LEU A 38 1.87 -12.50 12.39
CA LEU A 38 0.42 -12.49 12.14
C LEU A 38 0.02 -13.43 10.99
N GLU A 39 0.98 -14.03 10.29
CA GLU A 39 0.72 -14.95 9.19
C GLU A 39 0.18 -16.29 9.71
N CYS A 40 -0.92 -16.76 9.12
CA CYS A 40 -1.55 -18.05 9.45
C CYS A 40 -1.87 -18.24 10.95
N VAL A 41 -2.17 -17.15 11.67
CA VAL A 41 -2.50 -17.25 13.09
C VAL A 41 -3.93 -17.76 13.28
N ASP A 42 -4.06 -18.93 13.89
CA ASP A 42 -5.31 -19.61 14.22
C ASP A 42 -5.85 -19.22 15.61
N SER A 43 -4.98 -18.73 16.50
CA SER A 43 -5.31 -18.37 17.88
C SER A 43 -5.25 -16.86 18.12
N SER A 44 -6.21 -16.33 18.88
CA SER A 44 -6.24 -14.90 19.18
C SER A 44 -5.11 -14.42 20.09
N TYR A 45 -4.24 -15.31 20.60
CA TYR A 45 -3.23 -14.96 21.60
C TYR A 45 -2.22 -13.91 21.12
N ILE A 46 -1.59 -14.10 19.96
CA ILE A 46 -0.60 -13.15 19.41
C ILE A 46 -1.28 -11.82 19.05
N PRO A 47 -2.38 -11.81 18.26
CA PRO A 47 -3.09 -10.57 17.92
C PRO A 47 -3.58 -9.80 19.14
N GLU A 48 -4.14 -10.47 20.15
CA GLU A 48 -4.62 -9.80 21.39
C GLU A 48 -3.47 -9.14 22.15
N ARG A 49 -2.29 -9.78 22.21
CA ARG A 49 -1.10 -9.20 22.86
C ARG A 49 -0.57 -8.01 22.08
N MET A 50 -0.54 -8.11 20.75
CA MET A 50 -0.15 -7.01 19.89
C MET A 50 -1.13 -5.83 20.04
N LEU A 51 -2.43 -6.08 19.99
CA LEU A 51 -3.48 -5.08 20.22
C LEU A 51 -3.34 -4.37 21.57
N ALA A 52 -3.05 -5.11 22.64
CA ALA A 52 -2.86 -4.53 23.97
C ALA A 52 -1.64 -3.58 24.05
N SER A 53 -0.62 -3.82 23.23
CA SER A 53 0.58 -2.98 23.15
C SER A 53 0.52 -1.91 22.06
N LEU A 54 -0.45 -2.00 21.14
CA LEU A 54 -0.51 -1.18 19.95
C LEU A 54 -0.99 0.23 20.30
N ASN A 55 -0.21 1.23 19.90
CA ASN A 55 -0.71 2.59 19.81
C ASN A 55 -1.24 2.83 18.38
N ALA A 56 -2.56 2.71 18.23
CA ALA A 56 -3.23 2.86 16.94
C ALA A 56 -3.03 4.26 16.32
N ASP A 57 -3.02 5.31 17.14
CA ASP A 57 -2.81 6.68 16.64
C ASP A 57 -1.39 6.83 16.08
N ASN A 58 -0.36 6.32 16.78
CA ASN A 58 1.01 6.34 16.25
C ASN A 58 1.16 5.53 14.95
N LEU A 59 0.44 4.40 14.80
CA LEU A 59 0.48 3.61 13.57
C LEU A 59 -0.14 4.38 12.39
N ILE A 60 -1.28 5.03 12.63
CA ILE A 60 -1.95 5.90 11.64
C ILE A 60 -1.05 7.08 11.26
N ASP A 61 -0.47 7.74 12.25
CA ASP A 61 0.41 8.89 12.03
C ASP A 61 1.65 8.50 11.22
N ASN A 62 2.21 7.32 11.47
CA ASN A 62 3.32 6.78 10.68
C ASN A 62 2.92 6.50 9.22
N MET A 63 1.72 5.98 8.97
CA MET A 63 1.20 5.80 7.60
C MET A 63 1.02 7.14 6.89
N ASN A 64 0.45 8.13 7.58
CA ASN A 64 0.25 9.47 7.07
C ASN A 64 1.58 10.20 6.80
N LEU A 65 2.60 9.97 7.62
CA LEU A 65 3.94 10.52 7.42
C LEU A 65 4.58 10.00 6.14
N LEU A 66 4.43 8.69 5.85
CA LEU A 66 4.96 8.08 4.63
C LEU A 66 4.37 8.68 3.37
N LEU A 67 3.14 9.23 3.44
CA LEU A 67 2.47 9.85 2.28
C LEU A 67 3.28 11.01 1.67
N ARG A 68 4.08 11.71 2.49
CA ARG A 68 4.98 12.77 2.01
C ARG A 68 5.99 12.24 1.00
N THR A 69 6.44 11.02 1.20
CA THR A 69 7.53 10.41 0.43
C THR A 69 6.99 9.68 -0.80
N TYR A 70 5.92 8.88 -0.65
CA TYR A 70 5.44 8.06 -1.78
C TYR A 70 4.33 8.71 -2.62
N ASN A 71 3.54 9.63 -2.08
CA ASN A 71 2.45 10.28 -2.83
C ASN A 71 2.23 11.74 -2.39
N PRO A 72 3.20 12.62 -2.68
CA PRO A 72 3.13 14.04 -2.31
C PRO A 72 1.98 14.78 -3.01
N SER A 73 1.59 14.35 -4.21
CA SER A 73 0.43 14.88 -4.95
C SER A 73 -0.87 14.73 -4.16
N ARG A 74 -1.14 13.53 -3.61
CA ARG A 74 -2.31 13.29 -2.76
C ARG A 74 -2.30 14.19 -1.53
N LEU A 75 -1.15 14.33 -0.87
CA LEU A 75 -1.01 15.17 0.31
C LEU A 75 -1.30 16.65 0.00
N ARG A 76 -0.81 17.18 -1.13
CA ARG A 76 -1.12 18.54 -1.59
C ARG A 76 -2.61 18.76 -1.82
N ASN A 77 -3.29 17.80 -2.44
CA ASN A 77 -4.74 17.85 -2.66
C ASN A 77 -5.51 17.86 -1.34
N LEU A 78 -5.10 17.04 -0.37
CA LEU A 78 -5.69 17.00 0.96
C LEU A 78 -5.49 18.30 1.72
N LYS A 79 -4.29 18.88 1.68
CA LYS A 79 -4.01 20.22 2.25
C LYS A 79 -4.95 21.27 1.67
N ALA A 80 -5.08 21.31 0.34
CA ALA A 80 -5.95 22.27 -0.34
C ALA A 80 -7.44 22.08 0.00
N LEU A 81 -7.90 20.85 0.27
CA LEU A 81 -9.25 20.59 0.73
C LEU A 81 -9.46 20.98 2.20
N HIS A 82 -8.44 20.75 3.04
CA HIS A 82 -8.44 21.11 4.45
C HIS A 82 -8.46 22.63 4.65
N ASP A 83 -7.60 23.37 3.94
CA ASP A 83 -7.53 24.84 3.98
C ASP A 83 -8.84 25.50 3.50
N ARG A 84 -9.63 24.78 2.70
CA ARG A 84 -10.96 25.21 2.21
C ARG A 84 -12.11 24.74 3.10
N GLU A 85 -11.83 24.18 4.27
CA GLU A 85 -12.79 23.59 5.22
C GLU A 85 -13.71 22.51 4.62
N LYS A 86 -13.30 21.87 3.51
CA LYS A 86 -14.08 20.81 2.86
C LYS A 86 -13.88 19.44 3.51
N THR A 87 -12.78 19.26 4.23
CA THR A 87 -12.42 17.99 4.89
C THR A 87 -11.80 18.28 6.25
N GLN A 88 -12.36 17.66 7.30
CA GLN A 88 -11.84 17.78 8.66
C GLN A 88 -10.81 16.67 8.91
N LEU A 89 -9.56 16.93 8.53
CA LEU A 89 -8.46 15.98 8.73
C LEU A 89 -8.04 15.95 10.20
N CYS A 90 -7.83 14.75 10.74
CA CYS A 90 -7.22 14.59 12.05
C CYS A 90 -5.71 14.78 11.93
N ILE A 91 -5.20 15.98 12.25
CA ILE A 91 -3.76 16.25 12.21
C ILE A 91 -3.09 15.68 13.47
N PRO A 92 -2.07 14.81 13.31
CA PRO A 92 -1.29 14.28 14.41
C PRO A 92 -0.72 15.38 15.31
N LYS A 93 -0.84 15.24 16.64
CA LYS A 93 -0.41 16.27 17.61
C LYS A 93 1.08 16.58 17.58
N HIS A 94 1.89 15.63 17.12
CA HIS A 94 3.34 15.75 17.05
C HIS A 94 3.82 16.28 15.69
N LEU A 95 2.91 16.49 14.74
CA LEU A 95 3.24 17.12 13.47
C LEU A 95 3.09 18.63 13.62
N ASP A 96 4.21 19.33 13.45
CA ASP A 96 4.25 20.78 13.41
C ASP A 96 3.59 21.30 12.11
N HIS A 97 3.23 22.59 12.07
CA HIS A 97 2.66 23.24 10.89
C HIS A 97 3.55 23.08 9.64
N SER A 98 4.87 22.93 9.85
CA SER A 98 5.87 22.63 8.83
C SER A 98 5.72 21.26 8.15
N PHE A 99 4.90 20.34 8.69
CA PHE A 99 4.60 19.06 8.05
C PHE A 99 4.02 19.23 6.65
N TRP A 100 3.21 20.27 6.47
CA TRP A 100 2.57 20.60 5.20
C TRP A 100 3.48 21.37 4.24
N ASP A 101 4.70 21.71 4.65
CA ASP A 101 5.70 22.38 3.82
C ASP A 101 6.46 21.31 3.05
N LEU A 102 5.86 20.90 1.93
CA LEU A 102 6.52 20.05 0.95
C LEU A 102 7.39 20.92 0.05
N PRO A 103 8.66 20.55 -0.22
CA PRO A 103 9.45 21.20 -1.25
C PRO A 103 8.69 21.16 -2.59
N GLN A 104 8.54 22.32 -3.24
CA GLN A 104 7.91 22.42 -4.57
C GLN A 104 8.67 21.63 -5.65
N THR A 105 9.88 21.16 -5.34
CA THR A 105 10.83 20.50 -6.23
C THR A 105 10.84 18.98 -6.12
N LEU A 106 10.03 18.36 -5.25
CA LEU A 106 9.86 16.90 -5.29
C LEU A 106 9.22 16.55 -6.63
N ASP A 107 10.00 15.94 -7.52
CA ASP A 107 9.50 15.47 -8.81
C ASP A 107 8.41 14.43 -8.53
N ASP A 108 7.20 14.66 -9.02
CA ASP A 108 6.06 13.75 -8.85
C ASP A 108 6.34 12.35 -9.43
N ASN A 109 7.41 12.20 -10.23
CA ASN A 109 7.87 10.95 -10.80
C ASN A 109 8.82 10.15 -9.89
N GLU A 110 9.43 10.74 -8.86
CA GLU A 110 10.27 10.04 -7.88
C GLU A 110 9.43 9.59 -6.67
N GLN A 111 8.47 8.70 -6.93
CA GLN A 111 7.74 8.02 -5.85
C GLN A 111 8.66 7.00 -5.18
N ASP A 112 8.82 7.13 -3.86
CA ASP A 112 9.56 6.13 -3.09
C ASP A 112 8.70 4.86 -2.92
N GLU A 113 8.96 3.87 -3.77
CA GLU A 113 8.30 2.56 -3.74
C GLU A 113 8.54 1.82 -2.41
N GLU A 114 9.68 2.05 -1.74
CA GLU A 114 9.97 1.45 -0.44
C GLU A 114 9.08 2.07 0.64
N ALA A 115 8.92 3.39 0.64
CA ALA A 115 8.00 4.08 1.55
C ALA A 115 6.54 3.65 1.34
N GLU A 116 6.10 3.45 0.10
CA GLU A 116 4.76 2.93 -0.19
C GLU A 116 4.59 1.50 0.34
N THR A 117 5.59 0.64 0.14
CA THR A 117 5.59 -0.74 0.64
C THR A 117 5.48 -0.79 2.16
N ILE A 118 6.19 0.08 2.88
CA ILE A 118 6.09 0.19 4.35
C ILE A 118 4.68 0.62 4.76
N ALA A 119 4.09 1.60 4.08
CA ALA A 119 2.73 2.06 4.35
C ALA A 119 1.70 0.93 4.15
N GLN A 120 1.87 0.13 3.08
CA GLN A 120 1.06 -1.05 2.83
C GLN A 120 1.23 -2.10 3.92
N HIS A 121 2.45 -2.37 4.41
CA HIS A 121 2.66 -3.31 5.51
C HIS A 121 2.01 -2.85 6.83
N TYR A 122 2.09 -1.55 7.13
CA TYR A 122 1.38 -0.99 8.29
C TYR A 122 -0.13 -1.11 8.14
N TYR A 123 -0.66 -0.86 6.95
CA TYR A 123 -2.08 -1.04 6.67
C TYR A 123 -2.52 -2.50 6.78
N ILE A 124 -1.73 -3.45 6.27
CA ILE A 124 -1.99 -4.89 6.45
C ILE A 124 -1.99 -5.24 7.94
N THR A 125 -1.00 -4.78 8.69
CA THR A 125 -0.95 -4.99 10.15
C THR A 125 -2.21 -4.44 10.83
N TYR A 126 -2.64 -3.25 10.43
CA TYR A 126 -3.83 -2.60 10.96
C TYR A 126 -5.10 -3.42 10.70
N ILE A 127 -5.36 -3.81 9.44
CA ILE A 127 -6.57 -4.55 9.09
C ILE A 127 -6.57 -5.96 9.67
N THR A 128 -5.40 -6.63 9.73
CA THR A 128 -5.29 -7.95 10.35
C THR A 128 -5.63 -7.87 11.82
N LEU A 129 -5.05 -6.92 12.57
CA LEU A 129 -5.35 -6.75 13.99
C LEU A 129 -6.80 -6.30 14.23
N ALA A 130 -7.39 -5.51 13.33
CA ALA A 130 -8.79 -5.11 13.42
C ALA A 130 -9.76 -6.30 13.37
N GLU A 131 -9.41 -7.41 12.70
CA GLU A 131 -10.24 -8.63 12.71
C GLU A 131 -10.25 -9.33 14.08
N PHE A 132 -9.22 -9.13 14.90
CA PHE A 132 -9.12 -9.68 16.25
C PHE A 132 -9.55 -8.69 17.33
N ASP A 133 -9.88 -7.45 16.96
CA ASP A 133 -10.32 -6.41 17.89
C ASP A 133 -11.79 -6.59 18.27
N LYS A 134 -12.02 -7.23 19.44
CA LYS A 134 -13.36 -7.41 20.02
C LYS A 134 -14.05 -6.09 20.38
N SER A 135 -13.29 -5.02 20.57
CA SER A 135 -13.82 -3.70 20.94
C SER A 135 -14.20 -2.84 19.74
N ASN A 136 -13.86 -3.28 18.53
CA ASN A 136 -14.11 -2.58 17.26
C ASN A 136 -13.51 -1.16 17.17
N THR A 137 -12.62 -0.81 18.10
CA THR A 137 -11.98 0.51 18.20
C THR A 137 -11.09 0.80 16.99
N LEU A 138 -10.41 -0.21 16.45
CA LEU A 138 -9.62 -0.05 15.23
C LEU A 138 -10.53 0.17 14.01
N HIS A 139 -11.68 -0.50 13.94
CA HIS A 139 -12.58 -0.31 12.81
C HIS A 139 -13.17 1.10 12.78
N GLU A 140 -13.59 1.62 13.94
CA GLU A 140 -14.11 2.98 14.08
C GLU A 140 -13.09 4.06 13.71
N ARG A 141 -11.79 3.79 13.91
CA ARG A 141 -10.69 4.69 13.55
C ARG A 141 -10.25 4.56 12.08
N CYS A 142 -10.74 3.55 11.36
CA CYS A 142 -10.42 3.27 9.97
C CYS A 142 -11.24 4.16 9.02
N THR A 143 -11.05 5.47 9.13
CA THR A 143 -11.78 6.47 8.34
C THR A 143 -10.84 7.25 7.43
N GLU A 144 -11.37 7.81 6.33
CA GLU A 144 -10.64 8.66 5.39
C GLU A 144 -10.08 9.94 6.05
N GLU A 145 -10.70 10.39 7.15
CA GLU A 145 -10.27 11.55 7.94
C GLU A 145 -9.00 11.28 8.75
N ARG A 146 -8.79 10.01 9.14
CA ARG A 146 -7.67 9.55 9.96
C ARG A 146 -6.56 8.97 9.10
N ILE A 147 -6.88 8.04 8.18
CA ILE A 147 -5.92 7.42 7.26
C ILE A 147 -6.09 8.07 5.89
N TRP A 148 -5.21 9.01 5.57
CA TRP A 148 -5.39 9.93 4.45
C TRP A 148 -5.35 9.29 3.05
N ASP A 149 -4.72 8.13 2.93
CA ASP A 149 -4.59 7.37 1.68
C ASP A 149 -5.22 5.97 1.76
N ILE A 150 -6.23 5.81 2.63
CA ILE A 150 -6.92 4.53 2.87
C ILE A 150 -7.45 3.89 1.58
N GLU A 151 -7.98 4.68 0.64
CA GLU A 151 -8.50 4.15 -0.62
C GLU A 151 -7.41 3.52 -1.49
N ASN A 152 -6.26 4.18 -1.60
CA ASN A 152 -5.13 3.67 -2.40
C ASN A 152 -4.56 2.41 -1.74
N LEU A 153 -4.32 2.45 -0.43
CA LEU A 153 -3.85 1.30 0.35
C LEU A 153 -4.81 0.11 0.21
N ARG A 154 -6.12 0.34 0.30
CA ARG A 154 -7.15 -0.69 0.12
C ARG A 154 -7.18 -1.27 -1.30
N ARG A 155 -6.90 -0.47 -2.34
CA ARG A 155 -6.85 -0.95 -3.73
C ARG A 155 -5.59 -1.77 -4.02
N LYS A 156 -4.49 -1.51 -3.32
CA LYS A 156 -3.20 -2.18 -3.53
C LYS A 156 -2.99 -3.41 -2.63
N VAL A 157 -3.81 -3.59 -1.60
CA VAL A 157 -3.75 -4.78 -0.73
C VAL A 157 -4.84 -5.79 -1.13
N GLY A 158 -4.41 -7.01 -1.41
CA GLY A 158 -5.26 -8.16 -1.67
C GLY A 158 -5.36 -9.08 -0.46
N VAL A 159 -6.45 -9.85 -0.39
CA VAL A 159 -6.66 -10.91 0.61
C VAL A 159 -7.10 -12.18 -0.11
N ILE A 160 -6.51 -13.31 0.26
CA ILE A 160 -6.97 -14.64 -0.13
C ILE A 160 -7.28 -15.47 1.11
N GLU A 161 -8.27 -16.35 1.00
CA GLU A 161 -8.61 -17.33 2.03
C GLU A 161 -8.08 -18.70 1.61
N ILE A 162 -7.34 -19.35 2.49
CA ILE A 162 -6.69 -20.64 2.25
C ILE A 162 -7.16 -21.62 3.32
N SER A 163 -7.75 -22.73 2.90
CA SER A 163 -8.07 -23.83 3.82
C SER A 163 -6.86 -24.74 3.96
N ARG A 164 -6.21 -24.74 5.13
CA ARG A 164 -5.10 -25.65 5.47
C ARG A 164 -5.48 -26.49 6.66
N LYS A 165 -5.43 -27.82 6.52
CA LYS A 165 -5.72 -28.79 7.59
C LYS A 165 -7.07 -28.54 8.30
N GLY A 166 -8.07 -28.02 7.57
CA GLY A 166 -9.40 -27.73 8.11
C GLY A 166 -9.55 -26.37 8.79
N VAL A 167 -8.48 -25.55 8.86
CA VAL A 167 -8.52 -24.17 9.33
C VAL A 167 -8.55 -23.23 8.13
N LEU A 168 -9.44 -22.23 8.18
CA LEU A 168 -9.50 -21.17 7.17
C LEU A 168 -8.58 -20.04 7.61
N GLU A 169 -7.50 -19.85 6.86
CA GLU A 169 -6.50 -18.82 7.10
C GLU A 169 -6.66 -17.70 6.06
N LYS A 170 -6.41 -16.46 6.44
CA LYS A 170 -6.30 -15.33 5.51
C LYS A 170 -4.84 -15.01 5.27
N ALA A 171 -4.49 -14.81 4.01
CA ALA A 171 -3.19 -14.28 3.61
C ALA A 171 -3.40 -12.95 2.89
N TYR A 172 -2.76 -11.90 3.42
CA TYR A 172 -2.73 -10.59 2.80
C TYR A 172 -1.46 -10.45 1.96
N PHE A 173 -1.57 -9.77 0.83
CA PHE A 173 -0.45 -9.54 -0.06
C PHE A 173 -0.60 -8.21 -0.78
N ILE A 174 0.52 -7.67 -1.26
CA ILE A 174 0.52 -6.48 -2.11
C ILE A 174 0.23 -6.92 -3.54
N ILE A 175 -0.78 -6.32 -4.16
CA ILE A 175 -1.19 -6.61 -5.53
C ILE A 175 -0.12 -6.08 -6.48
N PRO A 176 0.49 -6.93 -7.31
CA PRO A 176 1.51 -6.49 -8.25
C PRO A 176 0.97 -5.47 -9.26
N GLU A 177 1.75 -4.43 -9.56
CA GLU A 177 1.38 -3.38 -10.50
C GLU A 177 1.07 -3.91 -11.92
N ILE A 178 1.60 -5.07 -12.29
CA ILE A 178 1.30 -5.72 -13.58
C ILE A 178 -0.19 -6.09 -13.71
N CYS A 179 -0.87 -6.36 -12.59
CA CYS A 179 -2.27 -6.76 -12.56
C CYS A 179 -3.23 -5.67 -13.07
N LYS A 180 -2.82 -4.39 -13.05
CA LYS A 180 -3.62 -3.27 -13.57
C LYS A 180 -3.83 -3.33 -15.08
N TYR A 181 -3.01 -4.11 -15.79
CA TYR A 181 -3.06 -4.21 -17.24
C TYR A 181 -3.99 -5.31 -17.75
N LEU A 182 -4.59 -6.12 -16.85
CA LEU A 182 -5.56 -7.13 -17.23
C LEU A 182 -6.87 -6.47 -17.68
N THR A 183 -7.31 -6.79 -18.90
CA THR A 183 -8.48 -6.14 -19.49
C THR A 183 -9.80 -6.65 -18.89
N GLU A 184 -10.79 -5.76 -18.77
CA GLU A 184 -12.15 -6.13 -18.37
C GLU A 184 -12.80 -7.12 -19.35
N ALA A 185 -12.45 -7.02 -20.64
CA ALA A 185 -12.89 -7.97 -21.66
C ALA A 185 -12.40 -9.39 -21.36
N SER A 186 -11.11 -9.56 -21.01
CA SER A 186 -10.54 -10.86 -20.62
C SER A 186 -11.14 -11.38 -19.32
N LYS A 187 -11.35 -10.53 -18.32
CA LYS A 187 -12.05 -10.91 -17.07
C LYS A 187 -13.45 -11.44 -17.36
N LYS A 188 -14.24 -10.72 -18.15
CA LYS A 188 -15.60 -11.15 -18.53
C LYS A 188 -15.58 -12.44 -19.32
N ARG A 189 -14.70 -12.54 -20.33
CA ARG A 189 -14.54 -13.76 -21.14
C ARG A 189 -14.24 -14.97 -20.28
N PHE A 190 -13.30 -14.83 -19.34
CA PHE A 190 -12.94 -15.89 -18.40
C PHE A 190 -14.13 -16.36 -17.56
N VAL A 191 -14.89 -15.42 -16.97
CA VAL A 191 -16.07 -15.75 -16.18
C VAL A 191 -17.06 -16.60 -16.97
N TYR A 192 -17.24 -16.34 -18.26
CA TYR A 192 -18.13 -17.12 -19.13
C TYR A 192 -17.53 -18.43 -19.65
N SER A 193 -16.20 -18.52 -19.81
CA SER A 193 -15.55 -19.69 -20.41
C SER A 193 -15.21 -20.80 -19.41
N VAL A 194 -15.14 -20.50 -18.11
CA VAL A 194 -14.79 -21.49 -17.08
C VAL A 194 -15.82 -22.59 -17.00
N ARG A 195 -15.37 -23.84 -17.09
CA ARG A 195 -16.19 -25.04 -16.86
C ARG A 195 -16.54 -25.14 -15.38
N ARG A 196 -17.84 -25.06 -15.06
CA ARG A 196 -18.34 -25.07 -13.66
C ARG A 196 -18.84 -26.44 -13.20
N THR A 197 -18.42 -27.52 -13.86
CA THR A 197 -18.94 -28.86 -13.61
C THR A 197 -18.53 -29.43 -12.25
N ASN A 198 -17.29 -29.20 -11.80
CA ASN A 198 -16.82 -29.53 -10.46
C ASN A 198 -15.68 -28.59 -10.04
N LEU A 199 -15.32 -28.57 -8.74
CA LEU A 199 -14.30 -27.68 -8.20
C LEU A 199 -12.92 -27.90 -8.85
N GLN A 200 -12.57 -29.16 -9.14
CA GLN A 200 -11.30 -29.48 -9.76
C GLN A 200 -11.20 -28.92 -11.19
N ALA A 201 -12.25 -29.04 -12.00
CA ALA A 201 -12.30 -28.48 -13.35
C ALA A 201 -12.28 -26.95 -13.34
N GLN A 202 -12.88 -26.31 -12.33
CA GLN A 202 -12.81 -24.87 -12.14
C GLN A 202 -11.36 -24.44 -11.82
N LEU A 203 -10.71 -25.12 -10.89
CA LEU A 203 -9.32 -24.84 -10.51
C LEU A 203 -8.36 -25.07 -11.68
N THR A 204 -8.49 -26.20 -12.38
CA THR A 204 -7.67 -26.50 -13.57
C THR A 204 -7.86 -25.44 -14.65
N GLY A 205 -9.10 -25.08 -15.00
CA GLY A 205 -9.36 -24.06 -16.01
C GLY A 205 -8.85 -22.67 -15.61
N PHE A 206 -8.85 -22.36 -14.32
CA PHE A 206 -8.24 -21.13 -13.80
C PHE A 206 -6.72 -21.14 -13.95
N THR A 207 -6.05 -22.21 -13.49
CA THR A 207 -4.59 -22.34 -13.56
C THR A 207 -4.08 -22.33 -15.00
N GLU A 208 -4.75 -23.03 -15.92
CA GLU A 208 -4.40 -23.02 -17.36
C GLU A 208 -4.53 -21.62 -17.98
N SER A 209 -5.49 -20.82 -17.51
CA SER A 209 -5.70 -19.46 -18.02
C SER A 209 -4.74 -18.42 -17.42
N MET A 210 -4.12 -18.70 -16.27
CA MET A 210 -3.23 -17.75 -15.58
C MET A 210 -2.05 -17.32 -16.45
N GLU A 211 -1.42 -18.27 -17.14
CA GLU A 211 -0.25 -17.97 -17.99
C GLU A 211 -0.63 -17.05 -19.15
N MET A 212 -1.78 -17.31 -19.79
CA MET A 212 -2.32 -16.44 -20.84
C MET A 212 -2.61 -15.03 -20.33
N PHE A 213 -3.18 -14.89 -19.13
CA PHE A 213 -3.41 -13.57 -18.52
C PHE A 213 -2.10 -12.86 -18.22
N TYR A 214 -1.09 -13.56 -17.72
CA TYR A 214 0.19 -12.96 -17.41
C TYR A 214 0.89 -12.44 -18.67
N GLU A 215 0.88 -13.21 -19.75
CA GLU A 215 1.38 -12.76 -21.05
C GLU A 215 0.57 -11.57 -21.60
N GLU A 216 -0.77 -11.63 -21.54
CA GLU A 216 -1.62 -10.47 -21.90
C GLU A 216 -1.20 -9.22 -21.13
N MET A 217 -1.05 -9.31 -19.81
CA MET A 217 -0.66 -8.17 -18.98
C MET A 217 0.72 -7.61 -19.37
N LYS A 218 1.70 -8.47 -19.67
CA LYS A 218 3.02 -8.04 -20.18
C LYS A 218 2.89 -7.29 -21.50
N TYR A 219 2.14 -7.83 -22.45
CA TYR A 219 1.91 -7.17 -23.74
C TYR A 219 1.21 -5.82 -23.56
N GLN A 220 0.18 -5.77 -22.71
CA GLN A 220 -0.56 -4.55 -22.42
C GLN A 220 0.33 -3.48 -21.74
N ARG A 221 1.26 -3.88 -20.89
CA ARG A 221 2.27 -2.98 -20.32
C ARG A 221 3.16 -2.37 -21.41
N VAL A 222 3.69 -3.19 -22.33
CA VAL A 222 4.53 -2.73 -23.45
C VAL A 222 3.75 -1.82 -24.41
N LEU A 223 2.49 -2.14 -24.70
CA LEU A 223 1.62 -1.32 -25.54
C LEU A 223 1.40 0.08 -24.93
N ASN A 224 1.18 0.15 -23.61
CA ASN A 224 0.97 1.42 -22.91
C ASN A 224 2.23 2.31 -22.85
N GLN A 225 3.43 1.75 -23.08
CA GLN A 225 4.66 2.54 -23.22
C GLN A 225 4.77 3.23 -24.58
N LYS A 226 3.99 2.81 -25.59
CA LYS A 226 4.02 3.36 -26.95
C LYS A 226 2.79 4.26 -27.20
N PRO A 227 2.94 5.61 -27.26
CA PRO A 227 1.82 6.54 -27.34
C PRO A 227 0.89 6.31 -28.55
N LEU A 228 1.47 5.97 -29.71
CA LEU A 228 0.71 5.73 -30.95
C LEU A 228 -0.19 4.50 -30.84
N LEU A 229 0.28 3.42 -30.21
CA LEU A 229 -0.51 2.19 -30.06
C LEU A 229 -1.60 2.34 -29.00
N ARG A 230 -1.34 3.15 -27.96
CA ARG A 230 -2.34 3.50 -26.96
C ARG A 230 -3.54 4.24 -27.58
N PHE A 231 -3.31 5.07 -28.60
CA PHE A 231 -4.38 5.77 -29.31
C PHE A 231 -5.33 4.80 -30.02
N PHE A 232 -4.81 3.80 -30.75
CA PHE A 232 -5.65 2.81 -31.44
C PHE A 232 -6.43 1.88 -30.51
N ARG A 233 -6.02 1.74 -29.25
CA ARG A 233 -6.75 0.98 -28.23
C ARG A 233 -8.03 1.68 -27.76
N LEU A 234 -8.06 3.02 -27.79
CA LEU A 234 -9.22 3.81 -27.35
C LEU A 234 -10.32 3.90 -28.41
N SER A 235 -10.05 3.44 -29.63
CA SER A 235 -10.98 3.46 -30.76
C SER A 235 -12.11 2.44 -30.66
N ASP A 236 -12.00 1.44 -29.77
CA ASP A 236 -12.97 0.35 -29.60
C ASP A 236 -13.86 0.56 -28.37
N HIS A 237 -14.46 1.75 -28.26
CA HIS A 237 -15.59 2.06 -27.36
C HIS A 237 -16.75 2.64 -28.14
#